data_AF-A0A7S3U2G3-F1
#
_entry.id   AF-A0A7S3U2G3-F1
#
_cell.length_a   1.000
_cell.length_b   1.000
_cell.length_c   1.000
_cell.angle_alpha   90.00
_cell.angle_beta   90.00
_cell.angle_gamma   90.00
#
_symmetry.space_group_name_H-M   'P 1'
#
loop_
_entity.id
_entity.type
_entity.pdbx_description
1 polymer ?
#
loop_
_entity_poly.entity_id
_entity_poly.type
_entity_poly.pdbx_seq_one_letter_code
_entity_poly.pdbx_strand_id
1 'polypeptide(L)'
;VVGHFVKQAVRTDKVPQQDRAAPGYWTNVVLASDFCGLVDVSRHETSAIERMLHDTFKEVSTSDRKGAAMPKSLKIVKVKRNENLQLWQKYTAGRYGIQNTHGHRCVSLDGVYGGKVLTLADLPPEVKRELNPRVNEHFLWHGTNPVAADAICKTGFDLARAGSNAGSMYGPGTYFAECSSKSDEYANSSNVGIYDGMCCLLLCRVVLGEVQMLTNAGEAVHGIVKTSMESGMYDSVLGNRQAAVGTYREF
;
A
#
# COMPACT_ATOMS: atom_id res chain seq x y z
N VAL A 1 -1.21 6.27 -3.14
CA VAL A 1 -0.15 5.78 -4.07
C VAL A 1 -0.42 4.31 -4.41
N VAL A 2 -0.10 3.84 -5.61
CA VAL A 2 -0.66 2.61 -6.23
C VAL A 2 0.43 1.58 -6.50
N GLY A 3 0.41 0.44 -5.79
CA GLY A 3 1.18 -0.77 -6.14
C GLY A 3 0.55 -1.51 -7.31
N HIS A 4 1.37 -2.00 -8.24
CA HIS A 4 0.93 -2.63 -9.50
C HIS A 4 1.23 -4.13 -9.47
N PHE A 5 0.19 -4.97 -9.52
CA PHE A 5 0.28 -6.40 -9.79
C PHE A 5 -0.87 -6.80 -10.71
N VAL A 6 -0.65 -6.89 -12.04
CA VAL A 6 -1.51 -7.70 -12.92
C VAL A 6 -0.66 -8.33 -14.02
N LYS A 7 -0.87 -9.64 -14.22
CA LYS A 7 -0.23 -10.47 -15.25
C LYS A 7 -0.68 -10.20 -16.69
N GLN A 8 -1.63 -9.30 -16.92
CA GLN A 8 -1.98 -8.77 -18.23
C GLN A 8 -2.39 -7.31 -18.05
N ALA A 9 -1.67 -6.39 -18.69
CA ALA A 9 -2.01 -4.98 -18.67
C ALA A 9 -3.36 -4.80 -19.38
N VAL A 10 -4.43 -4.64 -18.60
CA VAL A 10 -5.73 -4.24 -19.16
C VAL A 10 -5.55 -2.86 -19.77
N ARG A 11 -5.87 -2.72 -21.06
CA ARG A 11 -5.81 -1.40 -21.68
C ARG A 11 -6.84 -0.48 -21.03
N THR A 12 -6.45 0.75 -20.73
CA THR A 12 -7.26 1.71 -19.99
C THR A 12 -8.59 2.06 -20.69
N ASP A 13 -8.65 1.93 -22.02
CA ASP A 13 -9.87 2.12 -22.83
C ASP A 13 -10.92 1.02 -22.63
N LYS A 14 -10.57 -0.13 -22.03
CA LYS A 14 -11.50 -1.21 -21.70
C LYS A 14 -12.16 -1.06 -20.33
N VAL A 15 -11.69 -0.12 -19.51
CA VAL A 15 -12.23 0.10 -18.16
C VAL A 15 -13.51 0.97 -18.26
N PRO A 16 -14.63 0.55 -17.63
CA PRO A 16 -15.86 1.36 -17.59
C PRO A 16 -15.60 2.78 -17.10
N GLN A 17 -16.32 3.77 -17.65
CA GLN A 17 -16.09 5.18 -17.31
C GLN A 17 -16.27 5.46 -15.82
N GLN A 18 -17.27 4.84 -15.19
CA GLN A 18 -17.51 4.95 -13.75
C GLN A 18 -16.32 4.44 -12.92
N ASP A 19 -15.63 3.39 -13.38
CA ASP A 19 -14.50 2.78 -12.67
C ASP A 19 -13.20 3.59 -12.85
N ARG A 20 -13.18 4.50 -13.83
CA ARG A 20 -12.09 5.45 -14.10
C ARG A 20 -12.28 6.82 -13.45
N ALA A 21 -13.47 7.10 -12.90
CA ALA A 21 -13.76 8.39 -12.28
C ALA A 21 -12.73 8.71 -11.19
N ALA A 22 -12.34 9.96 -11.08
CA ALA A 22 -11.51 10.42 -9.96
C ALA A 22 -12.30 10.24 -8.65
N PRO A 23 -11.64 9.89 -7.53
CA PRO A 23 -12.31 9.81 -6.24
C PRO A 23 -12.97 11.15 -5.87
N GLY A 24 -14.16 11.12 -5.27
CA GLY A 24 -14.90 12.34 -4.95
C GLY A 24 -14.22 13.27 -3.94
N TYR A 25 -13.23 12.77 -3.20
CA TYR A 25 -12.43 13.54 -2.24
C TYR A 25 -11.18 14.20 -2.88
N TRP A 26 -10.95 14.05 -4.18
CA TRP A 26 -9.88 14.76 -4.89
C TRP A 26 -10.23 16.23 -5.13
N THR A 27 -9.20 17.06 -5.26
CA THR A 27 -9.34 18.44 -5.75
C THR A 27 -9.54 18.43 -7.26
N ASN A 28 -8.77 17.60 -7.98
CA ASN A 28 -8.88 17.43 -9.43
C ASN A 28 -9.83 16.27 -9.77
N VAL A 29 -11.13 16.57 -9.90
CA VAL A 29 -12.16 15.56 -10.24
C VAL A 29 -12.52 15.52 -11.72
N VAL A 30 -12.20 16.57 -12.47
CA VAL A 30 -12.48 16.67 -13.91
C VAL A 30 -11.30 16.12 -14.70
N LEU A 31 -11.47 14.95 -15.33
CA LEU A 31 -10.42 14.24 -16.07
C LEU A 31 -10.22 14.78 -17.50
N ALA A 32 -10.47 16.07 -17.73
CA ALA A 32 -10.38 16.69 -19.06
C ALA A 32 -8.94 17.06 -19.46
N SER A 33 -8.06 17.26 -18.48
CA SER A 33 -6.64 17.57 -18.67
C SER A 33 -5.79 16.67 -17.80
N ASP A 34 -4.57 16.38 -18.25
CA ASP A 34 -3.61 15.64 -17.43
C ASP A 34 -3.21 16.45 -16.20
N PHE A 35 -3.00 15.77 -15.09
CA PHE A 35 -2.54 16.37 -13.84
C PHE A 35 -1.70 15.37 -13.05
N CYS A 36 -0.64 15.89 -12.42
CA CYS A 36 0.27 15.15 -11.58
C CYS A 36 0.80 16.11 -10.51
N GLY A 37 0.41 15.90 -9.26
CA GLY A 37 0.85 16.80 -8.19
C GLY A 37 0.49 16.37 -6.79
N LEU A 38 1.25 16.93 -5.85
CA LEU A 38 1.02 16.84 -4.41
C LEU A 38 0.14 18.01 -3.96
N VAL A 39 -1.09 17.72 -3.57
CA VAL A 39 -2.03 18.74 -3.06
C VAL A 39 -2.03 18.77 -1.54
N ASP A 40 -2.23 19.96 -0.97
CA ASP A 40 -2.50 20.09 0.47
C ASP A 40 -3.82 19.40 0.81
N VAL A 41 -3.83 18.71 1.94
CA VAL A 41 -5.03 18.08 2.49
C VAL A 41 -5.66 18.98 3.53
N SER A 42 -6.95 18.76 3.80
CA SER A 42 -7.63 19.49 4.87
C SER A 42 -7.07 19.14 6.25
N ARG A 43 -7.38 19.97 7.25
CA ARG A 43 -7.07 19.62 8.65
C ARG A 43 -7.78 18.34 9.09
N HIS A 44 -9.01 18.12 8.61
CA HIS A 44 -9.78 16.92 8.92
C HIS A 44 -9.08 15.66 8.43
N GLU A 45 -8.63 15.65 7.17
CA GLU A 45 -7.84 14.57 6.59
C GLU A 45 -6.51 14.38 7.33
N THR A 46 -5.82 15.47 7.65
CA THR A 46 -4.58 15.43 8.44
C THR A 46 -4.80 14.73 9.78
N SER A 47 -5.84 15.12 10.53
CA SER A 47 -6.17 14.52 11.82
C SER A 47 -6.60 13.05 11.70
N ALA A 48 -7.28 12.66 10.63
CA ALA A 48 -7.60 11.25 10.40
C ALA A 48 -6.35 10.40 10.15
N ILE A 49 -5.40 10.94 9.37
CA ILE A 49 -4.12 10.28 9.10
C ILE A 49 -3.25 10.24 10.36
N GLU A 50 -3.28 11.27 11.20
CA GLU A 50 -2.56 11.30 12.49
C GLU A 50 -3.09 10.25 13.46
N ARG A 51 -4.43 10.11 13.60
CA ARG A 51 -5.03 9.03 14.37
C ARG A 51 -4.65 7.66 13.82
N MET A 52 -4.77 7.47 12.50
CA MET A 52 -4.37 6.21 11.86
C MET A 52 -2.90 5.87 12.09
N LEU A 53 -2.01 6.88 12.04
CA LEU A 53 -0.59 6.69 12.30
C LEU A 53 -0.34 6.20 13.73
N HIS A 54 -1.06 6.77 14.71
CA HIS A 54 -0.98 6.40 16.12
C HIS A 54 -1.60 5.03 16.39
N ASP A 55 -2.83 4.80 15.91
CA ASP A 55 -3.63 3.62 16.25
C ASP A 55 -3.12 2.35 15.55
N THR A 56 -2.37 2.49 14.46
CA THR A 56 -1.66 1.36 13.84
C THR A 56 -0.17 1.29 14.21
N PHE A 57 0.29 2.07 15.18
CA PHE A 57 1.65 1.97 15.72
C PHE A 57 1.74 0.84 16.75
N LYS A 58 2.78 0.02 16.65
CA LYS A 58 3.15 -0.98 17.66
C LYS A 58 4.58 -0.74 18.12
N GLU A 59 4.83 -0.83 19.42
CA GLU A 59 6.18 -0.85 20.00
C GLU A 59 6.84 -2.21 19.80
N VAL A 60 6.95 -2.65 18.54
CA VAL A 60 7.56 -3.93 18.14
C VAL A 60 8.65 -3.63 17.11
N SER A 61 9.87 -4.11 17.36
CA SER A 61 10.98 -4.00 16.42
C SER A 61 11.25 -5.35 15.75
N THR A 62 11.57 -5.34 14.46
CA THR A 62 12.14 -6.50 13.75
C THR A 62 13.61 -6.27 13.41
N SER A 63 14.22 -7.24 12.73
CA SER A 63 15.55 -7.11 12.12
C SER A 63 15.67 -5.97 11.12
N ASP A 64 14.56 -5.46 10.57
CA ASP A 64 14.57 -4.47 9.50
C ASP A 64 15.04 -3.10 9.97
N ARG A 65 14.93 -2.81 11.29
CA ARG A 65 15.53 -1.60 11.90
C ARG A 65 17.05 -1.64 12.03
N LYS A 66 17.70 -2.76 11.68
CA LYS A 66 19.17 -2.90 11.71
C LYS A 66 19.81 -2.51 13.06
N GLY A 67 19.13 -2.85 14.16
CA GLY A 67 19.58 -2.55 15.53
C GLY A 67 19.27 -1.14 16.04
N ALA A 68 18.67 -0.26 15.22
CA ALA A 68 18.17 1.02 15.69
C ALA A 68 17.00 0.83 16.66
N ALA A 69 16.96 1.63 17.73
CA ALA A 69 15.89 1.58 18.71
C ALA A 69 14.52 1.86 18.07
N MET A 70 13.49 1.19 18.59
CA MET A 70 12.11 1.48 18.22
C MET A 70 11.68 2.81 18.85
N PRO A 71 11.14 3.78 18.08
CA PRO A 71 10.57 4.99 18.66
C PRO A 71 9.35 4.66 19.53
N LYS A 72 8.95 5.63 20.37
CA LYS A 72 7.72 5.52 21.18
C LYS A 72 6.47 5.97 20.42
N SER A 73 6.65 6.83 19.43
CA SER A 73 5.59 7.31 18.56
C SER A 73 6.19 7.94 17.31
N LEU A 74 5.35 8.15 16.31
CA LEU A 74 5.67 8.89 15.10
C LEU A 74 4.93 10.23 15.12
N LYS A 75 5.58 11.28 14.62
CA LYS A 75 5.00 12.62 14.56
C LYS A 75 4.85 13.05 13.11
N ILE A 76 3.64 13.45 12.72
CA ILE A 76 3.39 14.04 11.41
C ILE A 76 3.99 15.44 11.36
N VAL A 77 4.83 15.68 10.36
CA VAL A 77 5.33 17.02 10.02
C VAL A 77 4.46 17.67 8.94
N LYS A 78 4.09 16.88 7.92
CA LYS A 78 3.33 17.34 6.77
C LYS A 78 2.59 16.17 6.12
N VAL A 79 1.40 16.44 5.60
CA VAL A 79 0.65 15.50 4.77
C VAL A 79 0.36 16.15 3.42
N LYS A 80 0.55 15.38 2.35
CA LYS A 80 0.19 15.75 0.99
C LYS A 80 -0.54 14.59 0.33
N ARG A 81 -1.58 14.87 -0.45
CA ARG A 81 -2.28 13.86 -1.26
C ARG A 81 -1.70 13.88 -2.67
N ASN A 82 -1.35 12.71 -3.20
CA ASN A 82 -0.89 12.59 -4.58
C ASN A 82 -2.09 12.41 -5.51
N GLU A 83 -2.33 13.41 -6.35
CA GLU A 83 -3.33 13.38 -7.42
C GLU A 83 -2.59 13.30 -8.75
N ASN A 84 -2.60 12.11 -9.35
CA ASN A 84 -1.87 11.80 -10.56
C ASN A 84 -2.76 10.96 -11.47
N LEU A 85 -3.22 11.58 -12.57
CA LEU A 85 -4.19 10.98 -13.48
C LEU A 85 -3.63 9.72 -14.16
N GLN A 86 -2.38 9.76 -14.62
CA GLN A 86 -1.77 8.61 -15.29
C GLN A 86 -1.64 7.40 -14.35
N LEU A 87 -1.24 7.63 -13.10
CA LEU A 87 -1.19 6.56 -12.10
C LEU A 87 -2.58 6.07 -11.72
N TRP A 88 -3.57 6.95 -11.66
CA TRP A 88 -4.96 6.58 -11.42
C TRP A 88 -5.55 5.73 -12.54
N GLN A 89 -5.24 6.04 -13.80
CA GLN A 89 -5.68 5.22 -14.94
C GLN A 89 -5.02 3.84 -14.92
N LYS A 90 -3.72 3.75 -14.60
CA LYS A 90 -3.03 2.47 -14.43
C LYS A 90 -3.61 1.67 -13.27
N TYR A 91 -3.92 2.34 -12.16
CA TYR A 91 -4.55 1.72 -10.99
C TYR A 91 -5.91 1.12 -11.30
N THR A 92 -6.80 1.92 -11.88
CA THR A 92 -8.18 1.53 -12.18
C THR A 92 -8.21 0.41 -13.21
N ALA A 93 -7.29 0.42 -14.18
CA ALA A 93 -7.08 -0.71 -15.08
C ALA A 93 -6.61 -1.98 -14.37
N GLY A 94 -5.66 -1.88 -13.44
CA GLY A 94 -5.18 -3.01 -12.66
C GLY A 94 -6.29 -3.62 -11.78
N ARG A 95 -7.01 -2.76 -11.06
CA ARG A 95 -8.19 -3.12 -10.27
C ARG A 95 -9.25 -3.86 -11.09
N TYR A 96 -9.58 -3.30 -12.26
CA TYR A 96 -10.55 -3.90 -13.17
C TYR A 96 -10.06 -5.24 -13.73
N GLY A 97 -8.74 -5.39 -13.97
CA GLY A 97 -8.13 -6.67 -14.33
C GLY A 97 -8.39 -7.75 -13.28
N ILE A 98 -8.01 -7.51 -12.03
CA ILE A 98 -8.23 -8.44 -10.91
C ILE A 98 -9.73 -8.78 -10.76
N GLN A 99 -10.60 -7.78 -10.85
CA GLN A 99 -12.05 -7.99 -10.76
C GLN A 99 -12.60 -8.91 -11.88
N ASN A 100 -11.98 -8.93 -13.07
CA ASN A 100 -12.41 -9.81 -14.16
C ASN A 100 -11.69 -11.16 -14.15
N THR A 101 -10.50 -11.23 -13.57
CA THR A 101 -9.79 -12.49 -13.33
C THR A 101 -10.59 -13.36 -12.36
N HIS A 102 -11.06 -12.76 -11.26
CA HIS A 102 -11.89 -13.44 -10.28
C HIS A 102 -13.36 -13.14 -10.56
N GLY A 103 -14.08 -14.06 -11.20
CA GLY A 103 -15.52 -13.93 -11.49
C GLY A 103 -16.43 -13.86 -10.25
N HIS A 104 -15.85 -13.86 -9.05
CA HIS A 104 -16.50 -13.82 -7.75
C HIS A 104 -15.94 -12.67 -6.89
N ARG A 105 -16.48 -12.51 -5.67
CA ARG A 105 -15.91 -11.58 -4.67
C ARG A 105 -14.73 -12.30 -4.01
N CYS A 106 -13.55 -11.69 -4.00
CA CYS A 106 -12.37 -12.23 -3.33
C CYS A 106 -12.63 -12.56 -1.85
N VAL A 107 -11.91 -13.53 -1.30
CA VAL A 107 -12.09 -13.94 0.10
C VAL A 107 -11.72 -12.78 1.03
N SER A 108 -12.64 -12.42 1.94
CA SER A 108 -12.46 -11.28 2.85
C SER A 108 -11.38 -11.56 3.92
N LEU A 109 -10.59 -10.52 4.24
CA LEU A 109 -9.58 -10.55 5.29
C LEU A 109 -10.14 -10.73 6.72
N ASP A 110 -11.38 -10.32 6.95
CA ASP A 110 -11.99 -10.18 8.28
C ASP A 110 -12.11 -11.48 9.08
N GLY A 111 -12.22 -12.64 8.40
CA GLY A 111 -12.46 -13.94 9.05
C GLY A 111 -11.36 -14.97 8.87
N VAL A 112 -10.62 -14.92 7.75
CA VAL A 112 -9.65 -15.97 7.39
C VAL A 112 -8.21 -15.56 7.71
N TYR A 113 -7.95 -14.26 7.84
CA TYR A 113 -6.60 -13.72 7.73
C TYR A 113 -6.12 -12.95 8.97
N GLY A 114 -6.74 -13.22 10.13
CA GLY A 114 -6.39 -12.55 11.39
C GLY A 114 -7.10 -11.22 11.63
N GLY A 115 -8.18 -10.94 10.88
CA GLY A 115 -9.09 -9.82 11.12
C GLY A 115 -8.97 -8.68 10.11
N LYS A 116 -9.78 -7.65 10.34
CA LYS A 116 -9.82 -6.42 9.54
C LYS A 116 -8.45 -5.78 9.40
N VAL A 117 -8.18 -5.16 8.26
CA VAL A 117 -7.00 -4.31 8.06
C VAL A 117 -7.09 -3.09 8.99
N LEU A 118 -6.06 -2.85 9.80
CA LEU A 118 -6.12 -1.85 10.89
C LEU A 118 -6.40 -0.42 10.39
N THR A 119 -5.82 -0.01 9.26
CA THR A 119 -6.02 1.32 8.67
C THR A 119 -7.48 1.63 8.33
N LEU A 120 -8.34 0.61 8.18
CA LEU A 120 -9.75 0.78 7.84
C LEU A 120 -10.57 1.43 8.97
N ALA A 121 -10.08 1.40 10.21
CA ALA A 121 -10.74 1.97 11.38
C ALA A 121 -10.81 3.50 11.30
N ASP A 122 -9.72 4.15 10.85
CA ASP A 122 -9.55 5.60 10.88
C ASP A 122 -9.78 6.30 9.54
N LEU A 123 -10.08 5.54 8.48
CA LEU A 123 -10.38 6.13 7.17
C LEU A 123 -11.62 7.04 7.25
N PRO A 124 -11.54 8.29 6.73
CA PRO A 124 -12.72 9.13 6.60
C PRO A 124 -13.84 8.41 5.83
N PRO A 125 -15.12 8.54 6.23
CA PRO A 125 -16.23 7.81 5.62
C PRO A 125 -16.34 7.98 4.10
N GLU A 126 -16.06 9.18 3.58
CA GLU A 126 -16.02 9.50 2.17
C GLU A 126 -14.90 8.76 1.42
N VAL A 127 -13.74 8.56 2.04
CA VAL A 127 -12.64 7.78 1.46
C VAL A 127 -12.96 6.28 1.53
N LYS A 128 -13.54 5.82 2.65
CA LYS A 128 -13.88 4.43 2.89
C LYS A 128 -14.95 3.89 1.94
N ARG A 129 -15.96 4.71 1.60
CA ARG A 129 -17.02 4.36 0.64
C ARG A 129 -16.52 4.17 -0.79
N GLU A 130 -15.38 4.77 -1.12
CA GLU A 130 -14.75 4.68 -2.44
C GLU A 130 -13.89 3.40 -2.60
N LEU A 131 -13.75 2.58 -1.54
CA LEU A 131 -13.03 1.32 -1.61
C LEU A 131 -13.91 0.22 -2.22
N ASN A 132 -13.31 -0.64 -3.05
CA ASN A 132 -13.98 -1.81 -3.62
C ASN A 132 -13.73 -3.08 -2.79
N PRO A 133 -14.67 -3.52 -1.93
CA PRO A 133 -14.49 -4.72 -1.12
C PRO A 133 -14.55 -6.02 -1.94
N ARG A 134 -14.93 -5.96 -3.23
CA ARG A 134 -14.95 -7.17 -4.08
C ARG A 134 -13.56 -7.69 -4.43
N VAL A 135 -12.56 -6.82 -4.37
CA VAL A 135 -11.17 -7.09 -4.75
C VAL A 135 -10.19 -6.79 -3.62
N ASN A 136 -10.68 -6.78 -2.37
CA ASN A 136 -9.88 -6.45 -1.19
C ASN A 136 -9.07 -5.16 -1.37
N GLU A 137 -9.76 -4.06 -1.72
CA GLU A 137 -9.13 -2.74 -1.83
C GLU A 137 -8.95 -2.11 -0.44
N HIS A 138 -7.72 -1.80 -0.07
CA HIS A 138 -7.38 -1.25 1.25
C HIS A 138 -6.37 -0.10 1.15
N PHE A 139 -6.32 0.74 2.18
CA PHE A 139 -5.20 1.65 2.38
C PHE A 139 -4.14 0.97 3.25
N LEU A 140 -2.87 0.98 2.83
CA LEU A 140 -1.77 0.37 3.58
C LEU A 140 -0.56 1.30 3.57
N TRP A 141 0.27 1.21 4.62
CA TRP A 141 1.48 1.99 4.75
C TRP A 141 2.61 1.38 3.92
N HIS A 142 3.47 2.25 3.38
CA HIS A 142 4.74 1.89 2.76
C HIS A 142 5.80 2.90 3.19
N GLY A 143 6.85 2.45 3.86
CA GLY A 143 7.95 3.32 4.28
C GLY A 143 9.09 3.31 3.29
N THR A 144 9.63 4.50 3.01
CA THR A 144 10.76 4.68 2.11
C THR A 144 11.44 6.02 2.40
N ASN A 145 12.55 6.31 1.71
CA ASN A 145 13.17 7.63 1.83
C ASN A 145 12.40 8.70 1.00
N PRO A 146 12.45 9.99 1.38
CA PRO A 146 11.73 11.05 0.67
C PRO A 146 11.98 11.14 -0.84
N VAL A 147 13.20 10.85 -1.31
CA VAL A 147 13.54 10.88 -2.75
C VAL A 147 12.83 9.75 -3.49
N ALA A 148 12.81 8.55 -2.93
CA ALA A 148 12.07 7.42 -3.49
C ALA A 148 10.56 7.66 -3.42
N ALA A 149 10.04 8.25 -2.35
CA ALA A 149 8.62 8.60 -2.22
C ALA A 149 8.18 9.59 -3.31
N ASP A 150 8.98 10.63 -3.59
CA ASP A 150 8.71 11.58 -4.67
C ASP A 150 8.71 10.89 -6.05
N ALA A 151 9.67 10.01 -6.31
CA ALA A 151 9.71 9.23 -7.54
C ALA A 151 8.46 8.34 -7.68
N ILE A 152 8.08 7.61 -6.62
CA ILE A 152 6.88 6.76 -6.62
C ILE A 152 5.61 7.60 -6.86
N CYS A 153 5.50 8.80 -6.30
CA CYS A 153 4.35 9.68 -6.53
C CYS A 153 4.23 10.14 -8.00
N LYS A 154 5.36 10.27 -8.71
CA LYS A 154 5.40 10.70 -10.12
C LYS A 154 5.20 9.54 -11.09
N THR A 155 5.90 8.43 -10.88
CA THR A 155 6.00 7.34 -11.86
C THR A 155 5.37 6.02 -11.42
N GLY A 156 4.92 5.92 -10.17
CA GLY A 156 4.42 4.68 -9.57
C GLY A 156 5.55 3.81 -9.00
N PHE A 157 5.18 2.67 -8.42
CA PHE A 157 6.16 1.69 -7.95
C PHE A 157 6.85 1.01 -9.14
N ASP A 158 8.17 0.90 -9.06
CA ASP A 158 8.98 0.23 -10.05
C ASP A 158 9.38 -1.17 -9.55
N LEU A 159 8.79 -2.20 -10.16
CA LEU A 159 9.06 -3.59 -9.82
C LEU A 159 10.49 -4.02 -10.19
N ALA A 160 11.16 -3.34 -11.13
CA ALA A 160 12.58 -3.62 -11.41
C ALA A 160 13.48 -3.26 -10.22
N ARG A 161 12.97 -2.43 -9.28
CA ARG A 161 13.63 -2.10 -8.03
C ARG A 161 13.15 -2.94 -6.85
N ALA A 162 12.17 -3.83 -7.05
CA ALA A 162 11.70 -4.74 -6.01
C ALA A 162 12.84 -5.66 -5.56
N GLY A 163 13.10 -5.74 -4.25
CA GLY A 163 14.22 -6.50 -3.68
C GLY A 163 15.59 -5.82 -3.73
N SER A 164 15.70 -4.57 -4.24
CA SER A 164 16.94 -3.79 -4.19
C SER A 164 17.24 -3.20 -2.81
N ASN A 165 16.23 -3.13 -1.94
CA ASN A 165 16.36 -2.80 -0.52
C ASN A 165 16.21 -4.07 0.34
N ALA A 166 16.76 -4.05 1.55
CA ALA A 166 16.79 -5.19 2.47
C ALA A 166 15.40 -5.84 2.67
N GLY A 167 15.40 -7.18 2.86
CA GLY A 167 14.25 -7.93 3.38
C GLY A 167 13.22 -8.40 2.34
N SER A 168 13.60 -9.27 1.39
CA SER A 168 12.62 -9.96 0.53
C SER A 168 12.04 -11.21 1.20
N MET A 169 11.37 -11.06 2.35
CA MET A 169 10.90 -12.18 3.17
C MET A 169 9.96 -13.13 2.42
N TYR A 170 9.20 -12.59 1.45
CA TYR A 170 8.23 -13.28 0.62
C TYR A 170 8.59 -13.22 -0.88
N GLY A 171 9.84 -12.89 -1.20
CA GLY A 171 10.34 -12.75 -2.56
C GLY A 171 10.27 -11.30 -3.11
N PRO A 172 10.64 -11.09 -4.38
CA PRO A 172 10.62 -9.77 -5.00
C PRO A 172 9.19 -9.22 -5.13
N GLY A 173 8.94 -8.05 -4.55
CA GLY A 173 7.65 -7.37 -4.64
C GLY A 173 7.67 -5.97 -4.05
N THR A 174 6.52 -5.30 -4.09
CA THR A 174 6.29 -4.08 -3.32
C THR A 174 5.58 -4.47 -2.03
N TYR A 175 6.18 -4.12 -0.90
CA TYR A 175 5.69 -4.50 0.43
C TYR A 175 4.92 -3.36 1.07
N PHE A 176 3.83 -3.70 1.72
CA PHE A 176 2.99 -2.79 2.48
C PHE A 176 2.73 -3.36 3.87
N ALA A 177 2.33 -2.51 4.81
CA ALA A 177 1.93 -2.93 6.13
C ALA A 177 0.68 -2.19 6.59
N GLU A 178 -0.15 -2.86 7.38
CA GLU A 178 -1.26 -2.17 8.07
C GLU A 178 -0.78 -1.34 9.26
N CYS A 179 0.38 -1.72 9.84
CA CYS A 179 0.99 -1.03 10.96
C CYS A 179 1.95 0.06 10.48
N SER A 180 1.80 1.28 10.99
CA SER A 180 2.68 2.41 10.68
C SER A 180 4.12 2.14 11.14
N SER A 181 4.28 1.55 12.33
CA SER A 181 5.58 1.20 12.92
C SER A 181 6.39 0.22 12.08
N LYS A 182 5.73 -0.72 11.40
CA LYS A 182 6.39 -1.66 10.48
C LYS A 182 6.94 -0.95 9.25
N SER A 183 6.15 -0.04 8.69
CA SER A 183 6.60 0.77 7.56
C SER A 183 7.73 1.73 7.97
N ASP A 184 7.67 2.28 9.18
CA ASP A 184 8.74 3.14 9.72
C ASP A 184 10.11 2.46 9.75
N GLU A 185 10.19 1.13 9.93
CA GLU A 185 11.46 0.40 9.87
C GLU A 185 12.18 0.53 8.51
N TYR A 186 11.43 0.84 7.45
CA TYR A 186 11.96 1.10 6.10
C TYR A 186 12.07 2.60 5.77
N ALA A 187 11.51 3.47 6.62
CA ALA A 187 11.48 4.90 6.41
C ALA A 187 12.80 5.54 6.86
N ASN A 188 13.74 5.64 5.90
CA ASN A 188 15.02 6.31 6.16
C ASN A 188 14.88 7.82 5.99
N SER A 189 15.55 8.58 6.86
CA SER A 189 15.60 10.04 6.74
C SER A 189 16.38 10.45 5.49
N SER A 190 15.95 11.52 4.82
CA SER A 190 16.81 12.21 3.85
C SER A 190 17.78 13.13 4.59
N ASN A 191 19.02 13.21 4.11
CA ASN A 191 19.99 14.23 4.54
C ASN A 191 20.14 15.34 3.48
N VAL A 192 19.09 15.55 2.67
CA VAL A 192 19.13 16.39 1.48
C VAL A 192 17.88 17.26 1.38
N GLY A 193 18.10 18.55 1.17
CA GLY A 193 17.08 19.53 0.78
C GLY A 193 16.04 19.81 1.85
N ILE A 194 14.82 20.16 1.42
CA ILE A 194 13.70 20.52 2.32
C ILE A 194 13.17 19.35 3.16
N TYR A 195 13.68 18.14 2.94
CA TYR A 195 13.29 16.92 3.65
C TYR A 195 14.39 16.44 4.61
N ASP A 196 15.39 17.28 4.89
CA ASP A 196 16.47 16.97 5.82
C ASP A 196 15.91 16.56 7.20
N GLY A 197 16.40 15.43 7.71
CA GLY A 197 15.95 14.83 8.97
C GLY A 197 14.53 14.24 8.94
N MET A 198 13.83 14.23 7.80
CA MET A 198 12.47 13.70 7.68
C MET A 198 12.47 12.29 7.10
N CYS A 199 11.74 11.39 7.76
CA CYS A 199 11.33 10.10 7.20
C CYS A 199 10.06 10.24 6.37
N CYS A 200 9.80 9.30 5.45
CA CYS A 200 8.61 9.34 4.61
C CYS A 200 7.82 8.04 4.67
N LEU A 201 6.52 8.17 4.92
CA LEU A 201 5.53 7.10 4.77
C LEU A 201 4.54 7.46 3.68
N LEU A 202 4.21 6.49 2.84
CA LEU A 202 3.14 6.58 1.85
C LEU A 202 1.93 5.79 2.34
N LEU A 203 0.77 6.44 2.41
CA LEU A 203 -0.51 5.74 2.56
C LEU A 203 -1.04 5.38 1.17
N CYS A 204 -0.99 4.10 0.85
CA CYS A 204 -1.19 3.56 -0.50
C CYS A 204 -2.55 2.91 -0.62
N ARG A 205 -3.28 3.18 -1.71
CA ARG A 205 -4.51 2.46 -2.03
C ARG A 205 -4.11 1.23 -2.85
N VAL A 206 -4.30 0.05 -2.28
CA VAL A 206 -3.78 -1.23 -2.79
C VAL A 206 -4.95 -2.15 -3.07
N VAL A 207 -4.91 -2.85 -4.21
CA VAL A 207 -5.83 -3.94 -4.54
C VAL A 207 -5.12 -5.24 -4.19
N LEU A 208 -5.62 -5.97 -3.21
CA LEU A 208 -5.01 -7.23 -2.77
C LEU A 208 -5.54 -8.44 -3.55
N GLY A 209 -6.75 -8.36 -4.11
CA GLY A 209 -7.36 -9.47 -4.83
C GLY A 209 -7.51 -10.72 -3.97
N GLU A 210 -7.29 -11.90 -4.56
CA GLU A 210 -7.17 -13.14 -3.81
C GLU A 210 -5.81 -13.24 -3.11
N VAL A 211 -5.84 -13.41 -1.79
CA VAL A 211 -4.64 -13.29 -0.95
C VAL A 211 -4.16 -14.66 -0.50
N GLN A 212 -2.91 -15.00 -0.80
CA GLN A 212 -2.25 -16.16 -0.22
C GLN A 212 -1.66 -15.78 1.14
N MET A 213 -2.12 -16.41 2.22
CA MET A 213 -1.55 -16.17 3.54
C MET A 213 -0.48 -17.17 3.91
N LEU A 214 0.64 -16.66 4.42
CA LEU A 214 1.78 -17.43 4.87
C LEU A 214 2.15 -16.99 6.30
N THR A 215 2.25 -17.95 7.20
CA THR A 215 2.83 -17.73 8.54
C THR A 215 4.34 -17.93 8.54
N ASN A 216 4.87 -18.78 7.66
CA ASN A 216 6.30 -18.99 7.44
C ASN A 216 6.91 -17.86 6.59
N ALA A 217 8.23 -17.75 6.56
CA ALA A 217 8.95 -16.64 5.97
C ALA A 217 10.37 -17.04 5.53
N GLY A 218 11.00 -16.18 4.71
CA GLY A 218 12.38 -16.35 4.25
C GLY A 218 12.48 -17.10 2.92
N GLU A 219 13.70 -17.45 2.52
CA GLU A 219 13.98 -18.06 1.20
C GLU A 219 13.19 -19.36 0.98
N ALA A 220 12.90 -20.10 2.05
CA ALA A 220 12.13 -21.35 2.00
C ALA A 220 10.71 -21.17 1.42
N VAL A 221 10.11 -19.98 1.51
CA VAL A 221 8.76 -19.74 0.97
C VAL A 221 8.77 -19.12 -0.43
N HIS A 222 9.92 -18.73 -0.98
CA HIS A 222 9.98 -18.03 -2.27
C HIS A 222 9.46 -18.88 -3.43
N GLY A 223 9.81 -20.18 -3.46
CA GLY A 223 9.32 -21.10 -4.48
C GLY A 223 7.80 -21.31 -4.43
N ILE A 224 7.24 -21.32 -3.21
CA ILE A 224 5.80 -21.43 -2.98
C ILE A 224 5.10 -20.17 -3.49
N VAL A 225 5.55 -18.99 -3.05
CA VAL A 225 5.01 -17.70 -3.49
C VAL A 225 5.04 -17.60 -5.01
N LYS A 226 6.18 -17.89 -5.62
CA LYS A 226 6.33 -17.83 -7.08
C LYS A 226 5.32 -18.75 -7.78
N THR A 227 5.23 -20.00 -7.36
CA THR A 227 4.29 -20.98 -7.95
C THR A 227 2.84 -20.54 -7.78
N SER A 228 2.49 -20.02 -6.61
CA SER A 228 1.13 -19.55 -6.31
C SER A 228 0.76 -18.31 -7.11
N MET A 229 1.66 -17.33 -7.23
CA MET A 229 1.46 -16.20 -8.14
C MET A 229 1.35 -16.70 -9.58
N GLU A 230 2.23 -17.60 -10.04
CA GLU A 230 2.25 -18.20 -11.38
C GLU A 230 0.95 -18.93 -11.75
N SER A 231 0.28 -19.56 -10.77
CA SER A 231 -1.01 -20.23 -10.96
C SER A 231 -2.16 -19.30 -11.34
N GLY A 232 -2.08 -18.01 -10.99
CA GLY A 232 -3.18 -17.06 -11.16
C GLY A 232 -4.33 -17.23 -10.16
N MET A 233 -4.22 -18.13 -9.19
CA MET A 233 -5.20 -18.28 -8.10
C MET A 233 -5.14 -17.16 -7.06
N TYR A 234 -4.00 -16.47 -6.98
CA TYR A 234 -3.73 -15.41 -6.00
C TYR A 234 -3.11 -14.21 -6.71
N ASP A 235 -3.42 -13.02 -6.21
CA ASP A 235 -2.90 -11.75 -6.72
C ASP A 235 -1.87 -11.11 -5.77
N SER A 236 -1.91 -11.47 -4.49
CA SER A 236 -0.99 -10.97 -3.46
C SER A 236 -0.69 -11.99 -2.37
N VAL A 237 0.29 -11.67 -1.52
CA VAL A 237 0.71 -12.49 -0.38
C VAL A 237 0.49 -11.70 0.90
N LEU A 238 -0.06 -12.36 1.92
CA LEU A 238 -0.10 -11.85 3.29
C LEU A 238 0.86 -12.64 4.16
N GLY A 239 1.95 -11.98 4.57
CA GLY A 239 2.84 -12.46 5.60
C GLY A 239 2.27 -12.23 6.99
N ASN A 240 1.67 -13.24 7.61
CA ASN A 240 1.07 -13.12 8.94
C ASN A 240 2.06 -13.50 10.05
N ARG A 241 3.13 -12.70 10.17
CA ARG A 241 4.13 -12.86 11.24
C ARG A 241 3.60 -12.47 12.62
N GLN A 242 2.51 -11.70 12.67
CA GLN A 242 1.76 -11.46 13.89
C GLN A 242 1.23 -12.77 14.50
N ALA A 243 0.58 -13.62 13.70
CA ALA A 243 0.11 -14.92 14.18
C ALA A 243 1.26 -15.89 14.48
N ALA A 244 2.36 -15.82 13.72
CA ALA A 244 3.47 -16.76 13.86
C ALA A 244 4.40 -16.45 15.05
N VAL A 245 4.76 -15.17 15.24
CA VAL A 245 5.79 -14.73 16.18
C VAL A 245 5.45 -13.40 16.87
N GLY A 246 4.19 -12.95 16.82
CA GLY A 246 3.73 -11.77 17.56
C GLY A 246 4.16 -10.42 16.98
N THR A 247 4.62 -10.36 15.72
CA THR A 247 5.06 -9.11 15.09
C THR A 247 3.98 -8.45 14.22
N TYR A 248 4.11 -8.53 12.90
CA TYR A 248 3.35 -7.73 11.95
C TYR A 248 2.62 -8.58 10.90
N ARG A 249 1.58 -7.98 10.31
CA ARG A 249 1.01 -8.42 9.04
C ARG A 249 1.54 -7.51 7.93
N GLU A 250 2.16 -8.13 6.93
CA GLU A 250 2.73 -7.47 5.76
C GLU A 250 2.06 -8.02 4.50
N PHE A 251 1.83 -7.15 3.52
CA PHE A 251 1.07 -7.39 2.30
C PHE A 251 1.90 -7.09 1.05
#